data_AF-A0A1U8PLA9-F1
#
_entry.id   AF-A0A1U8PLA9-F1
#
_cell.length_a   1.000
_cell.length_b   1.000
_cell.length_c   1.000
_cell.angle_alpha   90.00
_cell.angle_beta   90.00
_cell.angle_gamma   90.00
#
_symmetry.space_group_name_H-M   'P 1'
#
loop_
_entity.id
_entity.type
_entity.pdbx_description
1 polymer ?
#
loop_
_entity_poly.entity_id
_entity_poly.type
_entity_poly.pdbx_seq_one_letter_code
_entity_poly.pdbx_strand_id
1 'polypeptide(L)'
;MKPNPEQADLIENICNCKSWEGIIRKLWTKARYIGCICTGAMRQYTTELEFYCRGLPLVSAFYACSETFCGLNLEPLCKPCDISYTLLPNMAYFEFLPVKNERDESFEMKSNDEDTELVDLVNVKVGQCYELVVSTCAGLYRYKVGDVLMVSGFYNNAPQFQFVERKNVILSVDQEKTSETDLFKAVTEAKALLDPLGFILTEYTSYVDTSSAPGHYVLFWEIKGKEGKHCKELDPKIMVECCSRMEESLHYTYKIYRKRNIIAALEIRVVKQGSFEALMDYFVSKGTSLSQYKKPSCIKSEEALKILDSRVIGKYFSPKPPL
;
A
#
# COMPACT_ATOMS: atom_id res chain seq x y z
N MET A 1 -1.67 32.36 -20.84
CA MET A 1 -0.93 31.47 -21.78
C MET A 1 -0.60 32.25 -23.04
N LYS A 2 0.59 32.06 -23.63
CA LYS A 2 0.98 32.65 -24.92
C LYS A 2 1.17 31.53 -25.95
N PRO A 3 0.84 31.74 -27.24
CA PRO A 3 1.12 30.75 -28.28
C PRO A 3 2.62 30.46 -28.37
N ASN A 4 3.00 29.19 -28.37
CA ASN A 4 4.37 28.74 -28.60
C ASN A 4 4.36 27.44 -29.44
N PRO A 5 4.24 27.55 -30.77
CA PRO A 5 4.14 26.40 -31.68
C PRO A 5 5.35 25.46 -31.59
N GLU A 6 6.57 26.01 -31.51
CA GLU A 6 7.80 25.19 -31.41
C GLU A 6 7.79 24.28 -30.17
N GLN A 7 7.32 24.82 -29.04
CA GLN A 7 7.18 24.03 -27.81
C GLN A 7 6.06 23.00 -27.92
N ALA A 8 4.97 23.31 -28.63
CA ALA A 8 3.89 22.36 -28.87
C ALA A 8 4.40 21.18 -29.73
N ASP A 9 5.10 21.45 -30.83
CA ASP A 9 5.69 20.44 -31.72
C ASP A 9 6.69 19.56 -30.96
N LEU A 10 7.52 20.14 -30.08
CA LEU A 10 8.45 19.39 -29.25
C LEU A 10 7.73 18.41 -28.30
N ILE A 11 6.69 18.90 -27.62
CA ILE A 11 5.90 18.07 -26.69
C ILE A 11 5.17 16.96 -27.46
N GLU A 12 4.57 17.29 -28.60
CA GLU A 12 3.87 16.32 -29.46
C GLU A 12 4.83 15.22 -29.93
N ASN A 13 6.02 15.57 -30.39
CA ASN A 13 7.04 14.59 -30.80
C ASN A 13 7.47 13.66 -29.65
N ILE A 14 7.61 14.20 -28.44
CA ILE A 14 7.93 13.41 -27.24
C ILE A 14 6.78 12.45 -26.89
N CYS A 15 5.54 12.93 -26.91
CA CYS A 15 4.35 12.16 -26.54
C CYS A 15 3.97 11.10 -27.60
N ASN A 16 4.31 11.33 -28.88
CA ASN A 16 4.10 10.39 -29.98
C ASN A 16 5.07 9.20 -29.96
N CYS A 17 6.00 9.13 -29.00
CA CYS A 17 6.87 7.97 -28.82
C CYS A 17 6.06 6.70 -28.46
N LYS A 18 6.41 5.57 -29.08
CA LYS A 18 5.77 4.26 -28.82
C LYS A 18 5.89 3.77 -27.37
N SER A 19 6.86 4.29 -26.61
CA SER A 19 7.05 3.95 -25.21
C SER A 19 7.28 5.21 -24.39
N TRP A 20 6.60 5.28 -23.25
CA TRP A 20 6.66 6.37 -22.30
C TRP A 20 7.71 6.15 -21.20
N GLU A 21 8.62 5.19 -21.36
CA GLU A 21 9.76 5.04 -20.48
C GLU A 21 10.57 6.35 -20.43
N GLY A 22 10.82 6.84 -19.21
CA GLY A 22 11.54 8.10 -18.97
C GLY A 22 10.83 9.36 -19.46
N ILE A 23 9.52 9.31 -19.73
CA ILE A 23 8.75 10.45 -20.27
C ILE A 23 8.93 11.73 -19.43
N ILE A 24 9.01 11.60 -18.10
CA ILE A 24 9.15 12.75 -17.21
C ILE A 24 10.47 13.48 -17.45
N ARG A 25 11.57 12.75 -17.67
CA ARG A 25 12.86 13.37 -18.03
C ARG A 25 12.87 13.98 -19.42
N LYS A 26 12.10 13.43 -20.36
CA LYS A 26 11.99 13.97 -21.73
C LYS A 26 11.24 15.31 -21.73
N LEU A 27 10.11 15.37 -21.02
CA LEU A 27 9.29 16.58 -20.90
C LEU A 27 9.93 17.65 -20.00
N TRP A 28 10.47 17.24 -18.85
CA TRP A 28 11.10 18.12 -17.87
C TRP A 28 12.59 17.81 -17.75
N THR A 29 13.36 18.19 -18.78
CA THR A 29 14.81 17.89 -18.90
C THR A 29 15.67 18.43 -17.75
N LYS A 30 15.20 19.45 -17.02
CA LYS A 30 15.89 20.04 -15.86
C LYS A 30 15.44 19.46 -14.51
N ALA A 31 14.49 18.52 -14.48
CA ALA A 31 14.04 17.88 -13.26
C ALA A 31 15.19 17.14 -12.56
N ARG A 32 15.30 17.29 -11.24
CA ARG A 32 16.38 16.69 -10.43
C ARG A 32 15.91 15.53 -9.56
N TYR A 33 14.64 15.54 -9.16
CA TYR A 33 14.00 14.52 -8.34
C TYR A 33 12.48 14.62 -8.52
N ILE A 34 11.76 13.61 -8.01
CA ILE A 34 10.30 13.61 -7.92
C ILE A 34 9.91 13.68 -6.45
N GLY A 35 9.23 14.77 -6.07
CA GLY A 35 8.69 14.91 -4.72
C GLY A 35 7.37 14.18 -4.60
N CYS A 36 7.35 13.04 -3.91
CA CYS A 36 6.14 12.26 -3.68
C CYS A 36 6.30 11.34 -2.46
N ILE A 37 5.19 10.98 -1.82
CA ILE A 37 5.19 9.95 -0.78
C ILE A 37 5.36 8.59 -1.46
N CYS A 38 6.39 7.83 -1.07
CA CYS A 38 6.67 6.48 -1.57
C CYS A 38 6.76 5.43 -0.44
N THR A 39 6.25 5.76 0.74
CA THR A 39 6.14 4.88 1.92
C THR A 39 4.71 4.38 2.12
N GLY A 40 4.54 3.34 2.95
CA GLY A 40 3.23 2.73 3.22
C GLY A 40 2.56 2.19 1.95
N ALA A 41 1.24 2.40 1.82
CA ALA A 41 0.46 2.00 0.64
C ALA A 41 1.03 2.52 -0.69
N MET A 42 1.70 3.69 -0.69
CA MET A 42 2.25 4.28 -1.91
C MET A 42 3.50 3.56 -2.43
N ARG A 43 4.10 2.68 -1.63
CA ARG A 43 5.25 1.86 -2.05
C ARG A 43 4.93 0.99 -3.26
N GLN A 44 3.67 0.63 -3.49
CA GLN A 44 3.27 -0.18 -4.65
C GLN A 44 3.56 0.48 -6.00
N TYR A 45 3.59 1.82 -6.05
CA TYR A 45 3.79 2.59 -7.27
C TYR A 45 5.27 2.84 -7.60
N THR A 46 6.22 2.46 -6.74
CA THR A 46 7.63 2.79 -6.95
C THR A 46 8.19 2.21 -8.24
N THR A 47 7.76 1.00 -8.63
CA THR A 47 8.20 0.35 -9.88
C THR A 47 7.70 1.08 -11.11
N GLU A 48 6.45 1.53 -11.09
CA GLU A 48 5.85 2.28 -12.20
C GLU A 48 6.44 3.70 -12.30
N LEU A 49 6.63 4.36 -11.16
CA LEU A 49 7.33 5.65 -11.12
C LEU A 49 8.74 5.51 -11.69
N GLU A 50 9.48 4.45 -11.35
CA GLU A 50 10.82 4.22 -11.88
C GLU A 50 10.82 4.10 -13.42
N PHE A 51 9.81 3.43 -14.00
CA PHE A 51 9.65 3.35 -15.46
C PHE A 51 9.47 4.72 -16.11
N TYR A 52 8.59 5.59 -15.58
CA TYR A 52 8.36 6.93 -16.15
C TYR A 52 9.46 7.94 -15.83
N CYS A 53 10.19 7.74 -14.73
CA CYS A 53 11.21 8.65 -14.21
C CYS A 53 12.62 8.33 -14.71
N ARG A 54 12.88 7.06 -15.08
CA ARG A 54 14.18 6.54 -15.55
C ARG A 54 15.33 7.00 -14.64
N GLY A 55 15.26 6.63 -13.36
CA GLY A 55 16.29 6.90 -12.36
C GLY A 55 16.30 8.31 -11.77
N LEU A 56 15.23 9.11 -11.87
CA LEU A 56 15.13 10.31 -11.01
C LEU A 56 14.90 9.84 -9.55
N PRO A 57 15.63 10.39 -8.57
CA PRO A 57 15.39 10.07 -7.17
C PRO A 57 13.94 10.37 -6.77
N LEU A 58 13.30 9.42 -6.10
CA LEU A 58 11.99 9.60 -5.47
C LEU A 58 12.22 10.12 -4.04
N VAL A 59 11.74 11.34 -3.78
CA VAL A 59 11.99 12.05 -2.51
C VAL A 59 10.68 12.16 -1.73
N SER A 60 10.57 11.37 -0.66
CA SER A 60 9.53 11.55 0.36
C SER A 60 10.09 12.43 1.48
N ALA A 61 9.75 13.71 1.46
CA ALA A 61 10.40 14.72 2.28
C ALA A 61 9.82 14.83 3.70
N PHE A 62 8.51 14.59 3.86
CA PHE A 62 7.80 14.85 5.11
C PHE A 62 6.85 13.72 5.46
N TYR A 63 6.66 13.54 6.76
CA TYR A 63 5.60 12.74 7.35
C TYR A 63 4.66 13.67 8.10
N ALA A 64 3.41 13.71 7.69
CA ALA A 64 2.38 14.58 8.24
C ALA A 64 1.00 13.95 8.09
N CYS A 65 0.10 14.32 8.99
CA CYS A 65 -1.31 13.98 8.95
C CYS A 65 -2.17 15.25 9.11
N SER A 66 -3.49 15.12 9.07
CA SER A 66 -4.39 16.27 9.24
C SER A 66 -4.33 16.84 10.66
N GLU A 67 -3.99 16.00 11.62
CA GLU A 67 -3.92 16.28 13.05
C GLU A 67 -2.66 17.07 13.41
N THR A 68 -1.51 16.77 12.77
CA THR A 68 -0.24 17.48 12.99
C THR A 68 0.78 17.24 11.87
N PHE A 69 1.73 18.16 11.75
CA PHE A 69 2.95 17.94 10.98
C PHE A 69 3.94 17.17 11.85
N CYS A 70 4.28 15.93 11.49
CA CYS A 70 5.01 15.05 12.40
C CYS A 70 6.53 15.21 12.28
N GLY A 71 7.07 15.09 11.06
CA GLY A 71 8.51 14.97 10.88
C GLY A 71 8.99 15.09 9.44
N LEU A 72 10.30 15.00 9.26
CA LEU A 72 10.98 15.14 7.99
C LEU A 72 12.00 14.04 7.74
N ASN A 73 12.22 13.72 6.48
CA ASN A 73 13.27 12.81 6.05
C ASN A 73 14.60 13.58 5.96
N LEU A 74 15.54 13.27 6.85
CA LEU A 74 16.88 13.88 6.88
C LEU A 74 17.82 13.34 5.80
N GLU A 75 17.48 12.21 5.19
CA GLU A 75 18.21 11.59 4.09
C GLU A 75 17.31 11.52 2.84
N PRO A 76 16.98 12.67 2.21
CA PRO A 76 15.94 12.73 1.18
C PRO A 76 16.26 11.92 -0.08
N LEU A 77 17.53 11.56 -0.31
CA LEU A 77 17.99 10.78 -1.47
C LEU A 77 18.19 9.29 -1.17
N CYS A 78 17.81 8.81 0.02
CA CYS A 78 17.84 7.38 0.32
C CYS A 78 16.89 6.59 -0.60
N LYS A 79 17.05 5.26 -0.64
CA LYS A 79 16.15 4.41 -1.42
C LYS A 79 14.75 4.40 -0.79
N PRO A 80 13.68 4.23 -1.57
CA PRO A 80 12.31 4.15 -1.03
C PRO A 80 12.07 3.10 0.07
N CYS A 81 12.88 2.03 0.09
CA CYS A 81 12.84 1.00 1.14
C CYS A 81 13.45 1.46 2.48
N ASP A 82 14.33 2.45 2.47
CA ASP A 82 15.16 2.87 3.61
C ASP A 82 14.66 4.17 4.26
N ILE A 83 13.60 4.77 3.71
CA ILE A 83 13.05 6.06 4.17
C ILE A 83 12.67 6.00 5.65
N SER A 84 13.27 6.90 6.42
CA SER A 84 12.98 7.11 7.85
C SER A 84 12.70 8.58 8.11
N TYR A 85 11.67 8.88 8.90
CA TYR A 85 11.27 10.24 9.25
C TYR A 85 11.70 10.58 10.67
N THR A 86 12.37 11.71 10.84
CA THR A 86 12.75 12.25 12.14
C THR A 86 11.62 13.13 12.64
N LEU A 87 11.01 12.75 13.77
CA LEU A 87 9.94 13.56 14.37
C LEU A 87 10.52 14.84 14.94
N LEU A 88 9.77 15.93 14.76
CA LEU A 88 10.16 17.27 15.20
C LEU A 88 9.53 17.56 16.56
N PRO A 89 10.29 17.57 17.68
CA PRO A 89 9.72 17.64 19.03
C PRO A 89 8.89 18.90 19.31
N ASN A 90 9.03 19.95 18.49
CA ASN A 90 8.31 21.20 18.62
C ASN A 90 6.94 21.23 17.91
N MET A 91 6.58 20.19 17.14
CA MET A 91 5.33 20.19 16.37
C MET A 91 4.12 19.71 17.17
N ALA A 92 4.31 18.71 18.04
CA ALA A 92 3.30 18.19 18.95
C ALA A 92 3.99 17.48 20.12
N TYR A 93 3.25 17.18 21.18
CA TYR A 93 3.70 16.20 22.17
C TYR A 93 3.46 14.80 21.61
N PHE A 94 4.51 14.01 21.49
CA PHE A 94 4.47 12.68 20.88
C PHE A 94 4.63 11.60 21.95
N GLU A 95 3.66 10.70 22.00
CA GLU A 95 3.64 9.51 22.82
C GLU A 95 3.50 8.28 21.93
N PHE A 96 3.93 7.13 22.45
CA PHE A 96 4.06 5.90 21.67
C PHE A 96 3.44 4.74 22.43
N LEU A 97 2.41 4.13 21.85
CA LEU A 97 1.80 2.92 22.39
C LEU A 97 2.54 1.69 21.81
N PRO A 98 3.23 0.88 22.63
CA PRO A 98 3.95 -0.28 22.12
C PRO A 98 3.01 -1.25 21.37
N VAL A 99 3.39 -1.63 20.15
CA VAL A 99 2.73 -2.71 19.41
C VAL A 99 3.47 -4.00 19.74
N LYS A 100 2.77 -4.99 20.30
CA LYS A 100 3.34 -6.33 20.55
C LYS A 100 3.67 -6.96 19.20
N ASN A 101 4.95 -7.22 18.96
CA ASN A 101 5.38 -8.00 17.81
C ASN A 101 4.98 -9.47 18.06
N GLU A 102 4.23 -10.08 17.14
CA GLU A 102 3.79 -11.48 17.23
C GLU A 102 4.93 -12.51 17.29
N ARG A 103 6.20 -12.07 17.20
CA ARG A 103 7.38 -12.94 17.35
C ARG A 103 7.74 -13.25 18.80
N ASP A 104 7.16 -12.55 19.77
CA ASP A 104 7.29 -12.87 21.19
C ASP A 104 6.10 -13.74 21.63
N GLU A 105 6.06 -14.97 21.12
CA GLU A 105 5.17 -16.01 21.67
C GLU A 105 5.70 -16.47 23.03
N SER A 106 5.27 -15.77 24.08
CA SER A 106 5.05 -16.39 25.38
C SER A 106 3.58 -16.22 25.72
N PHE A 107 2.89 -17.35 25.82
CA PHE A 107 1.55 -17.50 26.37
C PHE A 107 1.29 -16.52 27.52
N GLU A 108 0.34 -15.60 27.36
CA GLU A 108 -0.85 -15.49 28.22
C GLU A 108 -1.62 -14.17 28.02
N MET A 109 -2.95 -14.36 28.01
CA MET A 109 -4.01 -13.50 28.55
C MET A 109 -4.21 -12.10 27.97
N LYS A 110 -5.47 -11.88 27.54
CA LYS A 110 -6.08 -10.59 27.25
C LYS A 110 -5.63 -9.53 28.27
N SER A 111 -4.68 -8.67 27.89
CA SER A 111 -4.48 -7.41 28.60
C SER A 111 -5.53 -6.45 28.07
N ASN A 112 -6.43 -6.01 28.95
CA ASN A 112 -7.32 -4.90 28.68
C ASN A 112 -6.51 -3.73 28.08
N ASP A 113 -7.07 -3.06 27.08
CA ASP A 113 -6.46 -1.97 26.29
C ASP A 113 -6.20 -0.69 27.13
N GLU A 114 -6.22 -0.80 28.46
CA GLU A 114 -6.28 0.31 29.42
C GLU A 114 -4.99 0.50 30.26
N ASP A 115 -4.08 -0.49 30.32
CA ASP A 115 -2.88 -0.43 31.19
C ASP A 115 -1.53 -0.55 30.45
N THR A 116 -1.49 -0.34 29.13
CA THR A 116 -0.19 -0.24 28.44
C THR A 116 0.36 1.17 28.59
N GLU A 117 1.41 1.34 29.38
CA GLU A 117 2.06 2.63 29.62
C GLU A 117 2.59 3.21 28.30
N LEU A 118 2.19 4.47 28.01
CA LEU A 118 2.70 5.18 26.85
C LEU A 118 4.17 5.52 27.05
N VAL A 119 4.94 5.41 25.98
CA VAL A 119 6.36 5.72 25.98
C VAL A 119 6.55 7.12 25.41
N ASP A 120 7.32 7.96 26.10
CA ASP A 120 7.69 9.28 25.57
C ASP A 120 8.63 9.18 24.36
N LEU A 121 8.64 10.21 23.52
CA LEU A 121 9.48 10.31 22.31
C LEU A 121 10.94 9.88 22.53
N VAL A 122 11.57 10.25 23.65
CA VAL A 122 12.98 9.96 23.91
C VAL A 122 13.24 8.54 24.42
N ASN A 123 12.19 7.82 24.83
CA ASN A 123 12.29 6.51 25.50
C ASN A 123 11.96 5.33 24.56
N VAL A 124 11.73 5.60 23.27
CA VAL A 124 11.45 4.57 22.26
C VAL A 124 12.69 3.70 22.00
N LYS A 125 12.49 2.43 21.66
CA LYS A 125 13.57 1.46 21.45
C LYS A 125 13.74 1.12 19.98
N VAL A 126 15.00 1.12 19.50
CA VAL A 126 15.34 0.72 18.12
C VAL A 126 14.81 -0.69 17.82
N GLY A 127 14.17 -0.87 16.67
CA GLY A 127 13.57 -2.13 16.22
C GLY A 127 12.17 -2.41 16.78
N GLN A 128 11.68 -1.61 17.73
CA GLN A 128 10.33 -1.77 18.28
C GLN A 128 9.31 -0.99 17.44
N CYS A 129 8.12 -1.57 17.28
CA CYS A 129 6.96 -0.93 16.64
C CYS A 129 6.07 -0.26 17.68
N TYR A 130 5.57 0.93 17.34
CA TYR A 130 4.69 1.72 18.18
C TYR A 130 3.56 2.34 17.37
N GLU A 131 2.39 2.46 17.98
CA GLU A 131 1.30 3.28 17.47
C GLU A 131 1.50 4.73 17.93
N LEU A 132 1.39 5.68 16.99
CA LEU A 132 1.60 7.10 17.24
C LEU A 132 0.40 7.71 17.99
N VAL A 133 0.70 8.35 19.12
CA VAL A 133 -0.24 9.13 19.92
C VAL A 133 0.24 10.59 19.96
N VAL A 134 -0.66 11.54 19.69
CA VAL A 134 -0.31 12.96 19.62
C VAL A 134 -1.17 13.81 20.56
N SER A 135 -0.54 14.79 21.20
CA SER A 135 -1.24 15.94 21.79
C SER A 135 -0.82 17.23 21.08
N THR A 136 -1.78 17.99 20.57
CA THR A 136 -1.54 19.12 19.67
C THR A 136 -2.06 20.44 20.24
N CYS A 137 -1.51 21.57 19.78
CA CYS A 137 -1.96 22.91 20.18
C CYS A 137 -3.41 23.20 19.73
N ALA A 138 -3.96 22.41 18.80
CA ALA A 138 -5.33 22.53 18.31
C ALA A 138 -6.36 21.82 19.22
N GLY A 139 -5.93 21.25 20.35
CA GLY A 139 -6.83 20.66 21.35
C GLY A 139 -7.08 19.16 21.19
N LEU A 140 -6.26 18.45 20.42
CA LEU A 140 -6.21 16.99 20.46
C LEU A 140 -5.32 16.58 21.64
N TYR A 141 -5.81 15.70 22.51
CA TYR A 141 -5.08 15.23 23.69
C TYR A 141 -5.01 13.71 23.67
N ARG A 142 -3.79 13.17 23.69
CA ARG A 142 -3.49 11.73 23.63
C ARG A 142 -4.28 11.03 22.50
N TYR A 143 -4.37 11.70 21.35
CA TYR A 143 -5.13 11.21 20.20
C TYR A 143 -4.34 10.12 19.48
N LYS A 144 -4.93 8.92 19.36
CA LYS A 144 -4.37 7.81 18.58
C LYS A 144 -4.50 8.14 17.08
N VAL A 145 -3.37 8.40 16.42
CA VAL A 145 -3.32 8.68 14.97
C VAL A 145 -3.68 7.41 14.17
N GLY A 146 -3.39 6.25 14.75
CA GLY A 146 -3.54 4.94 14.14
C GLY A 146 -2.39 4.55 13.22
N ASP A 147 -1.34 5.36 13.10
CA ASP A 147 -0.15 4.99 12.34
C ASP A 147 0.80 4.14 13.20
N VAL A 148 1.30 3.04 12.65
CA VAL A 148 2.31 2.17 13.26
C VAL A 148 3.68 2.53 12.67
N LEU A 149 4.61 2.84 13.57
CA LEU A 149 5.94 3.33 13.27
C LEU A 149 6.98 2.41 13.92
N MET A 150 8.01 2.02 13.17
CA MET A 150 9.14 1.26 13.69
C MET A 150 10.32 2.18 13.91
N VAL A 151 10.92 2.15 15.09
CA VAL A 151 12.13 2.93 15.37
C VAL A 151 13.29 2.35 14.58
N SER A 152 13.85 3.15 13.67
CA SER A 152 14.97 2.77 12.80
C SER A 152 16.32 3.21 13.34
N GLY A 153 16.33 4.26 14.17
CA GLY A 153 17.55 4.87 14.69
C GLY A 153 17.27 6.21 15.35
N PHE A 154 18.32 7.00 15.53
CA PHE A 154 18.25 8.33 16.12
C PHE A 154 19.13 9.29 15.32
N TYR A 155 18.61 10.50 15.10
CA TYR A 155 19.39 11.63 14.65
C TYR A 155 19.67 12.53 15.86
N ASN A 156 20.92 12.54 16.30
CA ASN A 156 21.28 13.04 17.63
C ASN A 156 20.44 12.31 18.70
N ASN A 157 19.57 13.03 19.41
CA ASN A 157 18.67 12.48 20.41
C ASN A 157 17.22 12.31 19.89
N ALA A 158 16.92 12.74 18.67
CA ALA A 158 15.57 12.64 18.11
C ALA A 158 15.41 11.29 17.39
N PRO A 159 14.40 10.48 17.75
CA PRO A 159 14.17 9.19 17.10
C PRO A 159 13.75 9.34 15.63
N GLN A 160 14.17 8.36 14.83
CA GLN A 160 13.83 8.22 13.43
C GLN A 160 12.92 7.00 13.23
N PHE A 161 11.84 7.18 12.49
CA PHE A 161 10.81 6.17 12.33
C PHE A 161 10.61 5.77 10.87
N GLN A 162 10.58 4.47 10.63
CA GLN A 162 10.05 3.91 9.39
C GLN A 162 8.54 3.76 9.52
N PHE A 163 7.81 4.24 8.52
CA PHE A 163 6.37 4.02 8.43
C PHE A 163 6.12 2.54 8.11
N VAL A 164 5.39 1.85 9.00
CA VAL A 164 5.02 0.44 8.80
C VAL A 164 3.67 0.38 8.10
N GLU A 165 2.62 0.83 8.79
CA GLU A 165 1.25 0.79 8.29
C GLU A 165 0.35 1.73 9.05
N ARG A 166 -0.90 1.87 8.60
CA ARG A 166 -1.97 2.45 9.41
C ARG A 166 -2.80 1.31 9.98
N LYS A 167 -2.88 1.23 11.31
CA LYS A 167 -3.62 0.24 12.10
C LYS A 167 -5.08 0.26 11.70
N ASN A 168 -5.40 -0.58 10.72
CA ASN A 168 -6.74 -0.94 10.29
C ASN A 168 -6.66 -2.37 9.79
N VAL A 169 -7.49 -3.25 10.36
CA VAL A 169 -7.69 -4.59 9.79
C VAL A 169 -8.34 -4.42 8.43
N ILE A 170 -7.64 -4.84 7.38
CA ILE A 170 -8.11 -4.67 6.00
C ILE A 170 -8.95 -5.87 5.58
N LEU A 171 -8.56 -7.08 5.98
CA LEU A 171 -9.35 -8.30 5.73
C LEU A 171 -9.42 -9.16 6.99
N SER A 172 -10.61 -9.68 7.25
CA SER A 172 -10.93 -10.59 8.35
C SER A 172 -12.29 -11.24 8.06
N VAL A 173 -12.31 -12.56 7.96
CA VAL A 173 -13.51 -13.41 7.79
C VAL A 173 -14.01 -13.87 9.16
N ASP A 174 -13.11 -14.26 10.05
CA ASP A 174 -13.37 -14.65 11.44
C ASP A 174 -12.37 -13.93 12.36
N GLN A 175 -11.77 -14.60 13.35
CA GLN A 175 -10.81 -13.96 14.26
C GLN A 175 -9.45 -13.65 13.64
N GLU A 176 -9.15 -14.14 12.43
CA GLU A 176 -7.90 -13.83 11.75
C GLU A 176 -7.91 -12.38 11.25
N LYS A 177 -6.76 -11.72 11.35
CA LYS A 177 -6.60 -10.34 10.92
C LYS A 177 -5.47 -10.28 9.92
N THR A 178 -5.77 -9.75 8.74
CA THR A 178 -4.76 -9.45 7.73
C THR A 178 -4.58 -7.94 7.67
N SER A 179 -3.35 -7.51 7.92
CA SER A 179 -2.92 -6.12 7.85
C SER A 179 -2.70 -5.66 6.41
N GLU A 180 -2.47 -4.36 6.22
CA GLU A 180 -2.09 -3.82 4.90
C GLU A 180 -0.75 -4.33 4.44
N THR A 181 0.20 -4.43 5.38
CA THR A 181 1.56 -4.86 5.09
C THR A 181 1.61 -6.33 4.70
N ASP A 182 0.86 -7.20 5.38
CA ASP A 182 0.73 -8.62 5.02
C ASP A 182 0.10 -8.79 3.64
N LEU A 183 -0.98 -8.05 3.35
CA LEU A 183 -1.64 -8.11 2.04
C LEU A 183 -0.71 -7.61 0.92
N PHE A 184 -0.02 -6.48 1.14
CA PHE A 184 0.93 -5.93 0.17
C PHE A 184 2.09 -6.88 -0.10
N LYS A 185 2.61 -7.54 0.95
CA LYS A 185 3.64 -8.56 0.82
C LYS A 185 3.13 -9.75 0.01
N ALA A 186 1.95 -10.27 0.31
CA ALA A 186 1.36 -11.40 -0.42
C ALA A 186 1.13 -11.09 -1.90
N VAL A 187 0.62 -9.88 -2.21
CA VAL A 187 0.47 -9.42 -3.60
C VAL A 187 1.83 -9.28 -4.28
N THR A 188 2.86 -8.80 -3.57
CA THR A 188 4.22 -8.65 -4.11
C THR A 188 4.86 -10.00 -4.46
N GLU A 189 4.66 -11.02 -3.65
CA GLU A 189 5.13 -12.39 -3.93
C GLU A 189 4.39 -13.01 -5.13
N ALA A 190 3.08 -12.80 -5.24
CA ALA A 190 2.29 -13.34 -6.34
C ALA A 190 2.54 -12.61 -7.67
N LYS A 191 2.66 -11.29 -7.67
CA LYS A 191 2.90 -10.51 -8.89
C LYS A 191 4.27 -10.82 -9.53
N ALA A 192 5.24 -11.31 -8.75
CA ALA A 192 6.53 -11.75 -9.27
C ALA A 192 6.40 -12.89 -10.31
N LEU A 193 5.32 -13.67 -10.27
CA LEU A 193 5.01 -14.70 -11.27
C LEU A 193 4.58 -14.10 -12.62
N LEU A 194 4.05 -12.87 -12.62
CA LEU A 194 3.60 -12.16 -13.82
C LEU A 194 4.75 -11.52 -14.60
N ASP A 195 5.84 -11.17 -13.91
CA ASP A 195 6.97 -10.43 -14.49
C ASP A 195 7.65 -11.12 -15.68
N PRO A 196 7.99 -12.43 -15.63
CA PRO A 196 8.62 -13.15 -16.74
C PRO A 196 7.73 -13.23 -17.99
N LEU A 197 6.42 -13.16 -17.81
CA LEU A 197 5.41 -13.27 -18.86
C LEU A 197 5.16 -11.94 -19.57
N GLY A 198 5.71 -10.86 -19.04
CA GLY A 198 5.52 -9.52 -19.57
C GLY A 198 4.19 -8.89 -19.15
N PHE A 199 3.60 -9.30 -18.04
CA PHE A 199 2.46 -8.62 -17.43
C PHE A 199 2.92 -7.70 -16.30
N ILE A 200 2.15 -6.63 -16.07
CA ILE A 200 2.30 -5.71 -14.95
C ILE A 200 0.94 -5.65 -14.26
N LEU A 201 0.93 -5.91 -12.94
CA LEU A 201 -0.19 -5.55 -12.08
C LEU A 201 -0.16 -4.03 -11.92
N THR A 202 -1.11 -3.33 -12.55
CA THR A 202 -1.20 -1.86 -12.41
C THR A 202 -1.78 -1.52 -11.06
N GLU A 203 -2.90 -2.17 -10.70
CA GLU A 203 -3.67 -1.84 -9.51
C GLU A 203 -4.34 -3.05 -8.88
N TYR A 204 -4.54 -2.99 -7.56
CA TYR A 204 -5.32 -3.98 -6.84
C TYR A 204 -6.10 -3.36 -5.67
N THR A 205 -7.14 -4.05 -5.24
CA THR A 205 -7.87 -3.83 -3.99
C THR A 205 -8.42 -5.17 -3.50
N SER A 206 -8.80 -5.25 -2.23
CA SER A 206 -9.42 -6.45 -1.66
C SER A 206 -10.84 -6.22 -1.16
N TYR A 207 -11.50 -7.33 -0.83
CA TYR A 207 -12.83 -7.41 -0.23
C TYR A 207 -12.94 -8.75 0.51
N VAL A 208 -13.76 -8.80 1.58
CA VAL A 208 -14.12 -10.05 2.25
C VAL A 208 -15.49 -10.48 1.75
N ASP A 209 -15.55 -11.61 1.05
CA ASP A 209 -16.82 -12.16 0.59
C ASP A 209 -17.39 -13.12 1.64
N THR A 210 -18.44 -12.65 2.33
CA THR A 210 -19.22 -13.43 3.30
C THR A 210 -20.53 -13.95 2.72
N SER A 211 -20.74 -13.86 1.40
CA SER A 211 -21.94 -14.42 0.75
C SER A 211 -21.90 -15.95 0.70
N SER A 212 -20.70 -16.54 0.73
CA SER A 212 -20.46 -17.97 0.87
C SER A 212 -20.14 -18.35 2.32
N ALA A 213 -20.45 -19.58 2.72
CA ALA A 213 -20.02 -20.16 3.99
C ALA A 213 -19.10 -21.37 3.72
N PRO A 214 -17.82 -21.35 4.14
CA PRO A 214 -17.13 -20.23 4.81
C PRO A 214 -16.90 -19.02 3.89
N GLY A 215 -16.70 -17.84 4.50
CA GLY A 215 -16.29 -16.63 3.78
C GLY A 215 -14.86 -16.74 3.26
N HIS A 216 -14.48 -15.87 2.33
CA HIS A 216 -13.14 -15.88 1.75
C HIS A 216 -12.65 -14.49 1.34
N TYR A 217 -11.35 -14.38 1.08
CA TYR A 217 -10.73 -13.15 0.60
C TYR A 217 -10.87 -13.06 -0.91
N VAL A 218 -11.28 -11.89 -1.40
CA VAL A 218 -11.37 -11.56 -2.82
C VAL A 218 -10.40 -10.42 -3.11
N LEU A 219 -9.58 -10.59 -4.14
CA LEU A 219 -8.72 -9.54 -4.67
C LEU A 219 -9.09 -9.19 -6.10
N PHE A 220 -9.29 -7.90 -6.36
CA PHE A 220 -9.48 -7.38 -7.71
C PHE A 220 -8.14 -6.95 -8.28
N TRP A 221 -7.73 -7.47 -9.43
CA TRP A 221 -6.45 -7.19 -10.07
C TRP A 221 -6.67 -6.57 -11.46
N GLU A 222 -6.15 -5.37 -11.69
CA GLU A 222 -6.06 -4.77 -13.03
C GLU A 222 -4.67 -5.05 -13.61
N ILE A 223 -4.63 -5.76 -14.74
CA ILE A 223 -3.38 -6.25 -15.34
C ILE A 223 -3.19 -5.65 -16.72
N LYS A 224 -1.99 -5.14 -16.98
CA LYS A 224 -1.57 -4.60 -18.27
C LYS A 224 -0.40 -5.40 -18.85
N GLY A 225 -0.40 -5.59 -20.17
CA GLY A 225 0.75 -6.16 -20.88
C GLY A 225 1.87 -5.12 -21.05
N LYS A 226 3.14 -5.54 -20.93
CA LYS A 226 4.31 -4.71 -21.21
C LYS A 226 4.33 -4.37 -22.71
N GLU A 227 4.46 -3.08 -23.02
CA GLU A 227 4.52 -2.57 -24.40
C GLU A 227 5.66 -3.24 -25.18
N GLY A 228 5.38 -3.68 -26.41
CA GLY A 228 6.39 -4.22 -27.34
C GLY A 228 6.66 -5.73 -27.26
N LYS A 229 6.03 -6.48 -26.34
CA LYS A 229 6.01 -7.96 -26.38
C LYS A 229 4.65 -8.43 -26.90
N HIS A 230 4.63 -9.49 -27.73
CA HIS A 230 3.41 -10.27 -27.96
C HIS A 230 2.99 -10.83 -26.60
N CYS A 231 2.08 -10.12 -25.92
CA CYS A 231 1.49 -10.61 -24.69
C CYS A 231 0.71 -11.87 -25.05
N LYS A 232 1.16 -13.02 -24.55
CA LYS A 232 0.35 -14.24 -24.57
C LYS A 232 -0.92 -13.94 -23.78
N GLU A 233 -2.05 -14.53 -24.15
CA GLU A 233 -3.24 -14.45 -23.31
C GLU A 233 -2.90 -14.90 -21.87
N LEU A 234 -3.53 -14.27 -20.89
CA LEU A 234 -3.31 -14.56 -19.48
C LEU A 234 -3.74 -16.00 -19.19
N ASP A 235 -2.77 -16.92 -19.04
CA ASP A 235 -3.06 -18.33 -18.80
C ASP A 235 -3.78 -18.48 -17.45
N PRO A 236 -5.00 -19.04 -17.41
CA PRO A 236 -5.72 -19.33 -16.17
C PRO A 236 -4.88 -20.06 -15.11
N LYS A 237 -3.96 -20.93 -15.53
CA LYS A 237 -3.09 -21.68 -14.60
C LYS A 237 -2.16 -20.78 -13.80
N ILE A 238 -1.68 -19.69 -14.42
CA ILE A 238 -0.77 -18.74 -13.78
C ILE A 238 -1.53 -17.93 -12.73
N MET A 239 -2.78 -17.57 -13.02
CA MET A 239 -3.62 -16.87 -12.04
C MET A 239 -3.99 -17.75 -10.85
N VAL A 240 -4.26 -19.04 -11.08
CA VAL A 240 -4.45 -20.03 -10.01
C VAL A 240 -3.17 -20.16 -9.15
N GLU A 241 -1.99 -20.18 -9.78
CA GLU A 241 -0.71 -20.20 -9.05
C GLU A 241 -0.47 -18.89 -8.27
N CYS A 242 -0.91 -17.73 -8.80
CA CYS A 242 -0.90 -16.48 -8.06
C CYS A 242 -1.77 -16.57 -6.80
N CYS A 243 -2.98 -17.15 -6.89
CA CYS A 243 -3.81 -17.38 -5.71
C CYS A 243 -3.09 -18.23 -4.66
N SER A 244 -2.48 -19.34 -5.06
CA SER A 244 -1.70 -20.22 -4.16
C SER A 244 -0.54 -19.46 -3.51
N ARG A 245 0.24 -18.69 -4.30
CA ARG A 245 1.39 -17.93 -3.80
C ARG A 245 0.98 -16.84 -2.82
N MET A 246 -0.17 -16.20 -3.05
CA MET A 246 -0.75 -15.26 -2.11
C MET A 246 -1.08 -15.94 -0.78
N GLU A 247 -1.85 -17.03 -0.79
CA GLU A 247 -2.21 -17.77 0.44
C GLU A 247 -0.97 -18.23 1.22
N GLU A 248 0.11 -18.61 0.52
CA GLU A 248 1.38 -18.99 1.15
C GLU A 248 2.15 -17.84 1.79
N SER A 249 1.88 -16.61 1.35
CA SER A 249 2.58 -15.42 1.84
C SER A 249 1.81 -14.74 2.99
N LEU A 250 0.54 -15.12 3.18
CA LEU A 250 -0.29 -14.66 4.28
C LEU A 250 0.14 -15.27 5.62
N HIS A 251 -0.28 -14.61 6.70
CA HIS A 251 0.09 -14.95 8.07
C HIS A 251 -0.35 -16.38 8.47
N TYR A 252 0.34 -16.99 9.44
CA TYR A 252 0.13 -18.40 9.81
C TYR A 252 -1.32 -18.66 10.28
N THR A 253 -1.95 -17.70 10.94
CA THR A 253 -3.35 -17.80 11.38
C THR A 253 -4.30 -17.99 10.21
N TYR A 254 -4.13 -17.23 9.12
CA TYR A 254 -4.91 -17.42 7.88
C TYR A 254 -4.72 -18.85 7.34
N LYS A 255 -3.48 -19.35 7.30
CA LYS A 255 -3.16 -20.69 6.81
C LYS A 255 -3.83 -21.79 7.63
N ILE A 256 -3.81 -21.68 8.96
CA ILE A 256 -4.48 -22.63 9.86
C ILE A 256 -5.99 -22.62 9.60
N TYR A 257 -6.58 -21.43 9.45
CA TYR A 257 -8.01 -21.27 9.25
C TYR A 257 -8.44 -21.82 7.89
N ARG A 258 -7.61 -21.62 6.86
CA ARG A 258 -7.78 -22.21 5.54
C ARG A 258 -7.69 -23.74 5.57
N LYS A 259 -6.75 -24.33 6.33
CA LYS A 259 -6.62 -25.79 6.52
C LYS A 259 -7.80 -26.39 7.30
N ARG A 260 -8.35 -25.64 8.25
CA ARG A 260 -9.52 -26.04 9.06
C ARG A 260 -10.87 -25.80 8.37
N ASN A 261 -10.86 -25.32 7.11
CA ASN A 261 -12.06 -24.92 6.37
C ASN A 261 -12.92 -23.85 7.10
N ILE A 262 -12.28 -23.00 7.91
CA ILE A 262 -12.92 -21.82 8.53
C ILE A 262 -12.96 -20.66 7.52
N ILE A 263 -11.97 -20.60 6.62
CA ILE A 263 -11.88 -19.66 5.50
C ILE A 263 -11.85 -20.47 4.19
N ALA A 264 -12.63 -20.04 3.20
CA ALA A 264 -12.63 -20.64 1.86
C ALA A 264 -11.41 -20.20 1.03
N ALA A 265 -11.26 -20.76 -0.18
CA ALA A 265 -10.14 -20.44 -1.07
C ALA A 265 -10.10 -18.96 -1.43
N LEU A 266 -8.91 -18.35 -1.34
CA LEU A 266 -8.68 -17.00 -1.86
C LEU A 266 -9.04 -16.91 -3.35
N GLU A 267 -9.78 -15.86 -3.71
CA GLU A 267 -10.21 -15.55 -5.06
C GLU A 267 -9.44 -14.34 -5.61
N ILE A 268 -8.90 -14.45 -6.82
CA ILE A 268 -8.44 -13.32 -7.62
C ILE A 268 -9.45 -13.09 -8.75
N ARG A 269 -10.04 -11.90 -8.79
CA ARG A 269 -10.90 -11.38 -9.85
C ARG A 269 -10.10 -10.42 -10.74
N VAL A 270 -9.80 -10.84 -11.96
CA VAL A 270 -9.13 -9.95 -12.92
C VAL A 270 -10.18 -9.01 -13.50
N VAL A 271 -9.90 -7.70 -13.53
CA VAL A 271 -10.79 -6.66 -14.04
C VAL A 271 -10.27 -6.05 -15.34
N LYS A 272 -11.17 -5.46 -16.14
CA LYS A 272 -10.81 -4.73 -17.37
C LYS A 272 -9.88 -3.56 -17.06
N GLN A 273 -9.07 -3.15 -18.03
CA GLN A 273 -8.30 -1.90 -17.92
C GLN A 273 -9.23 -0.69 -17.78
N GLY A 274 -8.84 0.27 -16.95
CA GLY A 274 -9.65 1.44 -16.59
C GLY A 274 -10.77 1.13 -15.59
N SER A 275 -10.71 -0.01 -14.88
CA SER A 275 -11.69 -0.33 -13.83
C SER A 275 -11.45 0.51 -12.58
N PHE A 276 -10.18 0.70 -12.21
CA PHE A 276 -9.84 1.54 -11.07
C PHE A 276 -9.97 3.04 -11.35
N GLU A 277 -9.88 3.47 -12.61
CA GLU A 277 -10.23 4.84 -13.01
C GLU A 277 -11.73 5.10 -12.77
N ALA A 278 -12.59 4.18 -13.19
CA ALA A 278 -14.02 4.28 -12.91
C ALA A 278 -14.36 4.24 -11.41
N LEU A 279 -13.59 3.48 -10.63
CA LEU A 279 -13.71 3.47 -9.17
C LEU A 279 -13.30 4.82 -8.57
N MET A 280 -12.23 5.42 -9.06
CA MET A 280 -11.80 6.76 -8.65
C MET A 280 -12.87 7.81 -8.97
N ASP A 281 -13.40 7.81 -10.19
CA ASP A 281 -14.48 8.72 -10.60
C ASP A 281 -15.70 8.60 -9.70
N TYR A 282 -16.05 7.37 -9.28
CA TYR A 282 -17.12 7.14 -8.31
C TYR A 282 -16.84 7.83 -6.97
N PHE A 283 -15.66 7.62 -6.36
CA PHE A 283 -15.34 8.26 -5.08
C PHE A 283 -15.24 9.79 -5.18
N VAL A 284 -14.77 10.31 -6.31
CA VAL A 284 -14.74 11.75 -6.60
C VAL A 284 -16.16 12.31 -6.70
N SER A 285 -17.06 11.62 -7.39
CA SER A 285 -18.48 12.01 -7.47
C SER A 285 -19.19 12.02 -6.11
N LYS A 286 -18.70 11.23 -5.15
CA LYS A 286 -19.19 11.17 -3.76
C LYS A 286 -18.56 12.22 -2.84
N GLY A 287 -17.73 13.11 -3.36
CA GLY A 287 -17.14 14.24 -2.63
C GLY A 287 -15.70 14.05 -2.19
N THR A 288 -15.02 12.97 -2.59
CA THR A 288 -13.58 12.82 -2.33
C THR A 288 -12.80 13.76 -3.23
N SER A 289 -11.89 14.56 -2.66
CA SER A 289 -11.00 15.40 -3.46
C SER A 289 -10.07 14.54 -4.31
N LEU A 290 -9.96 14.84 -5.61
CA LEU A 290 -9.02 14.20 -6.54
C LEU A 290 -7.58 14.18 -5.99
N SER A 291 -7.15 15.29 -5.38
CA SER A 291 -5.79 15.43 -4.83
C SER A 291 -5.51 14.60 -3.57
N GLN A 292 -6.56 14.18 -2.86
CA GLN A 292 -6.46 13.38 -1.63
C GLN A 292 -6.88 11.93 -1.84
N TYR A 293 -7.37 11.59 -3.04
CA TYR A 293 -7.83 10.25 -3.33
C TYR A 293 -6.67 9.27 -3.18
N LYS A 294 -6.77 8.41 -2.17
CA LYS A 294 -5.95 7.21 -2.03
C LYS A 294 -6.86 6.02 -2.27
N LYS A 295 -6.41 5.11 -3.12
CA LYS A 295 -7.18 3.91 -3.43
C LYS A 295 -7.31 3.08 -2.16
N PRO A 296 -8.52 2.64 -1.81
CA PRO A 296 -8.72 1.83 -0.63
C PRO A 296 -8.10 0.45 -0.87
N SER A 297 -7.25 0.00 0.04
CA SER A 297 -6.67 -1.35 -0.01
C SER A 297 -7.74 -2.44 0.22
N CYS A 298 -8.85 -2.10 0.90
CA CYS A 298 -10.06 -2.92 1.00
C CYS A 298 -11.32 -2.08 0.80
N ILE A 299 -12.24 -2.60 -0.01
CA ILE A 299 -13.52 -1.97 -0.29
C ILE A 299 -14.59 -2.48 0.68
N LYS A 300 -15.32 -1.53 1.28
CA LYS A 300 -16.47 -1.80 2.15
C LYS A 300 -17.81 -1.31 1.58
N SER A 301 -17.79 -0.46 0.56
CA SER A 301 -19.02 0.06 -0.09
C SER A 301 -19.55 -0.93 -1.10
N GLU A 302 -20.82 -1.31 -0.98
CA GLU A 302 -21.48 -2.22 -1.92
C GLU A 302 -21.52 -1.66 -3.34
N GLU A 303 -21.67 -0.35 -3.49
CA GLU A 303 -21.68 0.31 -4.81
C GLU A 303 -20.31 0.24 -5.48
N ALA A 304 -19.24 0.48 -4.72
CA ALA A 304 -17.86 0.32 -5.20
C ALA A 304 -17.58 -1.13 -5.63
N LEU A 305 -18.09 -2.11 -4.89
CA LEU A 305 -18.01 -3.53 -5.27
C LEU A 305 -18.77 -3.83 -6.56
N LYS A 306 -20.00 -3.32 -6.71
CA LYS A 306 -20.80 -3.49 -7.94
C LYS A 306 -20.09 -2.95 -9.17
N ILE A 307 -19.40 -1.81 -9.04
CA ILE A 307 -18.59 -1.25 -10.14
C ILE A 307 -17.49 -2.22 -10.56
N LEU A 308 -16.72 -2.75 -9.61
CA LEU A 308 -15.64 -3.69 -9.92
C LEU A 308 -16.17 -5.02 -10.44
N ASP A 309 -17.21 -5.59 -9.81
CA ASP A 309 -17.81 -6.87 -10.21
C ASP A 309 -18.37 -6.82 -11.63
N SER A 310 -18.97 -5.70 -12.05
CA SER A 310 -19.44 -5.52 -13.43
C SER A 310 -18.32 -5.51 -14.48
N ARG A 311 -17.07 -5.33 -14.04
CA ARG A 311 -15.88 -5.22 -14.89
C ARG A 311 -14.94 -6.42 -14.77
N VAL A 312 -15.34 -7.47 -14.05
CA VAL A 312 -14.56 -8.71 -13.94
C VAL A 312 -14.55 -9.45 -15.27
N ILE A 313 -13.36 -9.88 -15.70
CA ILE A 313 -13.13 -10.68 -16.91
C ILE A 313 -12.71 -12.11 -16.60
N GLY A 314 -12.26 -12.40 -15.38
CA GLY A 314 -11.86 -13.74 -14.96
C GLY A 314 -11.88 -13.87 -13.44
N LYS A 315 -12.23 -15.07 -12.95
CA LYS A 315 -12.25 -15.43 -11.54
C LYS A 315 -11.41 -16.68 -11.33
N TYR A 316 -10.48 -16.63 -10.39
CA TYR A 316 -9.52 -17.70 -10.15
C TYR A 316 -9.42 -17.97 -8.66
N PHE A 317 -9.40 -19.25 -8.28
CA PHE A 317 -9.37 -19.66 -6.88
C PHE A 317 -8.10 -20.46 -6.59
N SER A 318 -7.60 -20.33 -5.35
CA SER A 318 -6.54 -21.20 -4.86
C SER A 318 -7.02 -22.66 -4.86
N PRO A 319 -6.30 -23.61 -5.49
CA PRO A 319 -6.76 -24.97 -5.70
C PRO A 319 -6.57 -25.84 -4.44
N LYS A 320 -5.64 -25.46 -3.56
CA LYS A 320 -5.26 -26.24 -2.37
C LYS A 320 -4.96 -25.30 -1.20
N PRO A 321 -5.17 -25.73 0.05
CA PRO A 321 -4.72 -24.97 1.21
C PRO A 321 -3.20 -24.75 1.19
N PRO A 322 -2.70 -23.63 1.73
CA PRO A 322 -1.26 -23.38 1.89
C PRO A 322 -0.64 -24.40 2.86
N LEU A 323 0.66 -24.65 2.72
CA LEU A 323 1.45 -25.67 3.40
C LEU A 323 1.65 -25.43 4.90
#